data_AF-A0AAV5UDZ2-F1
#
_entry.id   AF-A0AAV5UDZ2-F1
#
_cell.length_a   1.000
_cell.length_b   1.000
_cell.length_c   1.000
_cell.angle_alpha   90.00
_cell.angle_beta   90.00
_cell.angle_gamma   90.00
#
_symmetry.space_group_name_H-M   'P 1'
#
loop_
_entity.id
_entity.type
_entity.pdbx_description
1 polymer ?
#
loop_
_entity_poly.entity_id
_entity_poly.type
_entity_poly.pdbx_seq_one_letter_code
_entity_poly.pdbx_strand_id
1 'polypeptide(L)'
;MAKVDDLIADEGFVVDESIEIEAEINVKGGNGDRFRKKRPKYDLFSPSKFSDVILSVERKKFHVSKQILAHASHYFETLFFGDFKE
;
A
#
# COMPACT_ATOMS: atom_id res chain seq x y z
N MET A 1 25.17 -17.99 28.38
CA MET A 1 24.22 -19.06 28.72
C MET A 1 24.57 -19.47 30.14
N ALA A 2 23.67 -19.28 31.10
CA ALA A 2 23.92 -19.70 32.49
C ALA A 2 24.12 -21.21 32.55
N LYS A 3 25.06 -21.69 33.36
CA LYS A 3 25.29 -23.14 33.51
C LYS A 3 24.29 -23.70 34.53
N VAL A 4 23.95 -24.98 34.41
CA VAL A 4 23.00 -25.66 35.31
C VAL A 4 23.44 -25.57 36.76
N ASP A 5 24.75 -25.65 37.00
CA ASP A 5 25.33 -25.54 38.34
C ASP A 5 25.09 -24.17 38.98
N ASP A 6 24.97 -23.10 38.18
CA ASP A 6 24.71 -21.74 38.66
C ASP A 6 23.23 -21.55 39.07
N LEU A 7 22.32 -22.42 38.63
CA LEU A 7 20.89 -22.36 38.93
C LEU A 7 20.52 -23.04 40.25
N ILE A 8 21.29 -24.05 40.68
CA ILE A 8 20.98 -24.95 41.81
C ILE A 8 21.85 -24.63 43.05
N ALA A 9 22.74 -23.64 42.97
CA ALA A 9 23.58 -23.21 44.10
C ALA A 9 22.75 -22.74 45.31
N ASP A 10 23.37 -22.65 46.49
CA ASP A 10 22.73 -22.16 47.73
C ASP A 10 22.20 -20.71 47.60
N GLU A 11 22.82 -19.90 46.73
CA GLU A 11 22.34 -18.56 46.31
C GLU A 11 21.71 -18.58 44.90
N GLY A 12 21.28 -19.75 44.44
CA GLY A 12 20.71 -20.01 43.12
C GLY A 12 19.24 -19.64 43.00
N PHE A 13 18.63 -20.01 41.87
CA PHE A 13 17.26 -19.62 41.52
C PHE A 13 16.22 -20.72 41.80
N VAL A 14 16.66 -21.87 42.32
CA VAL A 14 15.81 -22.99 42.71
C VAL A 14 15.54 -22.92 44.21
N VAL A 15 14.28 -22.74 44.59
CA VAL A 15 13.84 -22.73 45.99
C VAL A 15 12.72 -23.76 46.13
N ASP A 16 12.84 -24.66 47.11
CA ASP A 16 11.85 -25.72 47.38
C ASP A 16 11.47 -26.56 46.14
N GLU A 17 12.47 -27.03 45.38
CA GLU A 17 12.31 -27.79 44.11
C GLU A 17 11.53 -27.03 43.01
N SER A 18 11.34 -25.72 43.17
CA SER A 18 10.59 -24.86 42.25
C SER A 18 11.46 -23.72 41.73
N ILE A 19 11.17 -23.27 40.51
CA ILE A 19 11.79 -22.09 39.89
C ILE A 19 10.65 -21.21 39.39
N GLU A 20 10.72 -19.92 39.70
CA GLU A 20 9.81 -18.91 39.14
C GLU A 20 10.51 -18.17 37.99
N ILE A 21 9.86 -18.14 36.83
CA ILE A 21 10.39 -17.48 35.63
C ILE A 21 9.40 -16.42 35.19
N GLU A 22 9.86 -15.17 35.18
CA GLU A 22 9.12 -14.04 34.60
C GLU A 22 9.71 -13.69 33.23
N ALA A 23 8.84 -13.55 32.23
CA ALA A 23 9.23 -13.14 30.89
C ALA A 23 8.34 -11.97 30.44
N GLU A 24 8.97 -10.82 30.19
CA GLU A 24 8.30 -9.67 29.62
C GLU A 24 8.23 -9.80 28.09
N ILE A 25 7.02 -9.94 27.55
CA ILE A 25 6.80 -10.01 26.10
C ILE A 25 6.28 -8.68 25.59
N ASN A 26 7.12 -7.98 24.83
CA ASN A 26 6.77 -6.72 24.19
C ASN A 26 6.43 -6.91 22.70
N VAL A 27 5.14 -7.01 22.39
CA VAL A 27 4.67 -7.08 20.99
C VAL A 27 4.76 -5.70 20.34
N LYS A 28 5.72 -5.53 19.42
CA LYS A 28 5.98 -4.25 18.73
C LYS A 28 4.95 -3.87 17.66
N GLY A 29 4.03 -4.77 17.28
CA GLY A 29 2.94 -4.51 16.33
C GLY A 29 2.70 -5.65 15.34
N GLY A 30 1.69 -5.50 14.49
CA GLY A 30 1.31 -6.47 13.45
C GLY A 30 1.13 -5.82 12.08
N ASN A 31 1.65 -6.44 11.02
CA ASN A 31 1.55 -5.92 9.65
C ASN A 31 0.20 -6.29 9.00
N GLY A 32 -0.60 -5.27 8.69
CA GLY A 32 -1.94 -5.39 8.10
C GLY A 32 -1.99 -5.39 6.57
N ASP A 33 -1.09 -6.11 5.89
CA ASP A 33 -1.03 -6.08 4.41
C ASP A 33 -1.96 -7.09 3.72
N ARG A 34 -2.65 -7.95 4.49
CA ARG A 34 -3.44 -9.08 3.95
C ARG A 34 -4.86 -8.72 3.50
N PHE A 35 -5.30 -7.46 3.63
CA PHE A 35 -6.66 -7.04 3.28
C PHE A 35 -6.76 -6.07 2.08
N ARG A 36 -5.63 -5.59 1.54
CA ARG A 36 -5.68 -4.77 0.33
C ARG A 36 -5.78 -5.67 -0.89
N LYS A 37 -7.01 -5.99 -1.33
CA LYS A 37 -7.24 -6.52 -2.68
C LYS A 37 -6.50 -5.60 -3.67
N LYS A 38 -5.68 -6.18 -4.56
CA LYS A 38 -5.00 -5.41 -5.62
C LYS A 38 -6.05 -4.55 -6.31
N ARG A 39 -5.83 -3.23 -6.36
CA ARG A 39 -6.72 -2.35 -7.11
C ARG A 39 -6.69 -2.81 -8.57
N PRO A 40 -7.84 -3.02 -9.22
CA PRO A 40 -7.87 -3.34 -10.64
C PRO A 40 -7.13 -2.23 -11.41
N LYS A 41 -6.22 -2.64 -12.30
CA LYS A 41 -5.50 -1.72 -13.16
C LYS A 41 -6.44 -1.34 -14.30
N TYR A 42 -6.92 -0.10 -14.30
CA TYR A 42 -7.72 0.41 -15.41
C TYR A 42 -6.77 0.95 -16.48
N ASP A 43 -6.92 0.46 -17.71
CA ASP A 43 -6.31 1.08 -18.89
C ASP A 43 -7.28 2.13 -19.43
N LEU A 44 -6.87 3.39 -19.36
CA LEU A 44 -7.66 4.55 -19.78
C LEU A 44 -7.21 5.11 -21.13
N PHE A 45 -6.25 4.46 -21.79
CA PHE A 45 -5.59 4.94 -23.01
C PHE A 45 -5.82 4.03 -24.23
N SER A 46 -6.18 2.77 -23.99
CA SER A 46 -6.60 1.85 -25.05
C SER A 46 -7.99 2.19 -25.60
N PRO A 47 -8.29 1.85 -26.88
CA PRO A 47 -9.61 2.03 -27.45
C PRO A 47 -10.71 1.40 -26.60
N SER A 48 -11.73 2.19 -26.29
CA SER A 48 -12.89 1.76 -25.51
C SER A 48 -14.15 2.42 -26.05
N LYS A 49 -15.30 1.78 -25.84
CA LYS A 49 -16.62 2.36 -26.18
C LYS A 49 -16.95 3.64 -25.38
N PHE A 50 -16.16 3.91 -24.33
CA PHE A 50 -16.30 5.08 -23.47
C PHE A 50 -15.30 6.20 -23.79
N SER A 51 -14.39 5.98 -24.74
CA SER A 51 -13.49 7.03 -25.21
C SER A 51 -14.25 7.98 -26.13
N ASP A 52 -14.13 9.28 -25.88
CA ASP A 52 -14.83 10.36 -26.60
C ASP A 52 -13.85 11.30 -27.34
N VAL A 53 -12.54 11.14 -27.12
CA VAL A 53 -11.48 11.90 -27.81
C VAL A 53 -10.22 11.05 -28.01
N ILE A 54 -9.45 11.38 -29.05
CA ILE A 54 -8.13 10.80 -29.33
C ILE A 54 -7.07 11.89 -29.17
N LEU A 55 -6.15 11.72 -28.22
CA LEU A 55 -4.96 12.57 -28.12
C LEU A 55 -3.87 12.00 -29.03
N SER A 56 -3.31 12.85 -29.88
CA SER A 56 -2.12 12.50 -30.67
C SER A 56 -0.88 13.18 -30.11
N VAL A 57 0.07 12.38 -29.63
CA VAL A 57 1.34 12.86 -29.08
C VAL A 57 2.46 12.13 -29.80
N GLU A 58 3.34 12.86 -30.48
CA GLU A 58 4.48 12.28 -31.21
C GLU A 58 4.09 11.10 -32.13
N ARG A 59 2.98 11.26 -32.87
CA ARG A 59 2.38 10.23 -33.77
C ARG A 59 1.80 8.99 -33.07
N LYS A 60 1.81 8.93 -31.74
CA LYS A 60 1.05 7.93 -30.98
C LYS A 60 -0.36 8.44 -30.71
N LYS A 61 -1.34 7.53 -30.70
CA LYS A 61 -2.74 7.82 -30.43
C LYS A 61 -3.13 7.24 -29.07
N PHE A 62 -3.82 8.05 -28.26
CA PHE A 62 -4.35 7.66 -26.96
C PHE A 62 -5.85 7.90 -26.98
N HIS A 63 -6.64 6.85 -26.77
CA HIS A 63 -8.10 6.92 -26.72
C HIS A 63 -8.52 7.17 -25.28
N VAL A 64 -9.09 8.33 -24.99
CA VAL A 64 -9.31 8.81 -23.62
C VAL A 64 -10.73 9.34 -23.45
N SER A 65 -11.13 9.58 -22.21
CA SER A 65 -12.37 10.29 -21.86
C SER A 65 -12.05 11.74 -21.47
N LYS A 66 -12.71 12.71 -22.10
CA LYS A 66 -12.59 14.15 -21.80
C LYS A 66 -12.89 14.42 -20.32
N GLN A 67 -13.96 13.82 -19.79
CA GLN A 67 -14.36 14.02 -18.40
C GLN A 67 -13.31 13.51 -17.41
N ILE A 68 -12.73 12.33 -17.64
CA ILE A 68 -11.71 11.76 -16.75
C ILE A 68 -10.44 12.61 -16.76
N LEU A 69 -10.01 13.07 -17.93
CA LEU A 69 -8.83 13.93 -18.07
C LEU A 69 -9.03 15.32 -17.48
N ALA A 70 -10.20 15.93 -17.71
CA ALA A 70 -10.56 17.22 -17.12
C ALA A 70 -10.59 17.14 -15.59
N HIS A 71 -11.20 16.09 -15.03
CA HIS A 71 -11.21 15.87 -13.58
C HIS A 71 -9.79 15.74 -13.00
N ALA A 72 -8.85 15.15 -13.75
CA ALA A 72 -7.48 14.95 -13.30
C ALA A 72 -6.53 16.13 -13.62
N SER A 73 -6.92 17.06 -14.49
CA SER A 73 -6.05 18.12 -14.99
C SER A 73 -6.83 19.35 -15.42
N HIS A 74 -6.58 20.46 -14.73
CA HIS A 74 -7.19 21.75 -15.03
C HIS A 74 -6.88 22.25 -16.45
N TYR A 75 -5.71 21.88 -16.99
CA TYR A 75 -5.38 22.17 -18.39
C TYR A 75 -6.37 21.50 -19.34
N PHE A 76 -6.64 20.21 -19.15
CA PHE A 76 -7.59 19.47 -19.99
C PHE A 76 -9.04 19.88 -19.73
N GLU A 77 -9.38 20.27 -18.50
CA GLU A 77 -10.68 20.87 -18.19
C GLU A 77 -10.90 22.14 -19.02
N THR A 78 -9.93 23.04 -19.00
CA THR A 78 -9.98 24.30 -19.76
C THR A 78 -9.96 24.07 -21.26
N LEU A 79 -9.14 23.12 -21.74
CA LEU A 79 -9.06 22.77 -23.16
C LEU A 79 -10.38 22.19 -23.70
N PHE A 80 -11.03 21.32 -22.93
CA PHE A 80 -12.21 20.59 -23.38
C PHE A 80 -13.55 21.29 -23.09
N PHE A 81 -13.61 22.08 -22.03
CA PHE A 81 -14.86 22.67 -21.52
C PHE A 81 -14.77 24.18 -21.30
N GLY A 82 -13.64 24.82 -21.59
CA GLY A 82 -13.53 26.28 -21.63
C GLY A 82 -14.12 26.87 -22.91
N ASP A 83 -14.25 28.20 -22.95
CA ASP A 83 -14.82 28.95 -24.07
C ASP A 83 -13.86 29.11 -25.27
N PHE A 84 -13.04 28.09 -25.53
CA PHE A 84 -12.17 28.01 -26.69
C PHE A 84 -12.87 27.20 -27.79
N LYS A 85 -12.73 27.61 -29.05
CA LYS A 85 -13.10 26.74 -30.17
C LYS A 85 -12.04 25.63 -30.26
N GLU A 86 -12.40 24.43 -29.78
CA GLU A 86 -11.62 23.19 -29.96
C GLU A 86 -11.34 22.88 -31.44
#